data_AF-A0A0M4EXM2-F1
#
_entry.id   AF-A0A0M4EXM2-F1
#
_cell.length_a   1.000
_cell.length_b   1.000
_cell.length_c   1.000
_cell.angle_alpha   90.00
_cell.angle_beta   90.00
_cell.angle_gamma   90.00
#
_symmetry.space_group_name_H-M   'P 1'
#
loop_
_entity.id
_entity.type
_entity.pdbx_description
1 polymer ?
#
loop_
_entity_poly.entity_id
_entity_poly.type
_entity_poly.pdbx_seq_one_letter_code
_entity_poly.pdbx_strand_id
1 'polypeptide(L)'
;MYRTRVRNMAHPGIRQFILRTAVLNYLGKSLQFQWADWQNQHMHQRSVQEEIAKATEQATLDQVLVARAALEQTIEELREKVLATHKLLLREYNDLYSYMMDKRDLWDSPEYFKAKTALTTANQNLKLFIAVDN
;
A
#
# COMPACT_ATOMS: atom_id res chain seq x y z
N MET A 1 -41.20 14.68 -7.34
CA MET A 1 -40.56 13.46 -6.78
C MET A 1 -39.33 13.87 -6.00
N TYR A 2 -39.40 13.87 -4.66
CA TYR A 2 -38.26 14.17 -3.81
C TYR A 2 -37.35 12.93 -3.75
N ARG A 3 -36.16 13.00 -4.35
CA ARG A 3 -35.11 12.00 -4.12
C ARG A 3 -34.62 12.19 -2.69
N THR A 4 -35.12 11.36 -1.77
CA THR A 4 -34.63 11.29 -0.40
C THR A 4 -33.14 10.95 -0.45
N ARG A 5 -32.27 11.94 -0.21
CA ARG A 5 -30.83 11.71 -0.10
C ARG A 5 -30.61 10.82 1.12
N VAL A 6 -30.41 9.53 0.90
CA VAL A 6 -30.16 8.55 1.96
C VAL A 6 -28.78 8.83 2.55
N ARG A 7 -28.67 9.85 3.40
CA ARG A 7 -27.59 10.04 4.40
C ARG A 7 -27.79 9.08 5.58
N ASN A 8 -28.33 7.89 5.32
CA ASN A 8 -28.75 6.99 6.37
C ASN A 8 -27.68 5.91 6.54
N MET A 9 -26.81 6.09 7.55
CA MET A 9 -25.86 5.04 7.97
C MET A 9 -26.56 3.72 8.36
N ALA A 10 -27.90 3.74 8.50
CA ALA A 10 -28.72 2.54 8.63
C ALA A 10 -28.80 1.69 7.35
N HIS A 11 -28.53 2.24 6.16
CA HIS A 11 -28.58 1.48 4.90
C HIS A 11 -27.40 0.51 4.80
N PRO A 12 -27.61 -0.81 4.75
CA PRO A 12 -26.53 -1.80 4.74
C PRO A 12 -25.55 -1.57 3.60
N GLY A 13 -26.05 -1.16 2.43
CA GLY A 13 -25.22 -0.92 1.27
C GLY A 13 -24.28 0.30 1.40
N ILE A 14 -24.73 1.33 2.11
CA ILE A 14 -23.95 2.55 2.37
C ILE A 14 -22.85 2.25 3.40
N ARG A 15 -23.14 1.43 4.43
CA ARG A 15 -22.13 0.98 5.39
C ARG A 15 -21.00 0.21 4.71
N GLN A 16 -21.33 -0.67 3.77
CA GLN A 16 -20.30 -1.41 3.02
C GLN A 16 -19.44 -0.48 2.17
N PHE A 17 -20.00 0.55 1.53
CA PHE A 17 -19.17 1.57 0.86
C PHE A 17 -18.20 2.24 1.82
N ILE A 18 -18.67 2.67 2.99
CA ILE A 18 -17.83 3.34 3.98
C ILE A 18 -16.69 2.42 4.44
N LEU A 19 -17.02 1.17 4.83
CA LEU A 19 -16.04 0.21 5.34
C LEU A 19 -15.00 -0.15 4.29
N ARG A 20 -15.43 -0.55 3.09
CA ARG A 20 -14.52 -0.92 2.00
C ARG A 20 -13.65 0.24 1.54
N THR A 21 -14.22 1.45 1.46
CA THR A 21 -13.45 2.66 1.17
C THR A 21 -12.41 2.94 2.25
N ALA A 22 -12.74 2.75 3.52
CA ALA A 22 -11.79 2.93 4.62
C ALA A 22 -10.64 1.91 4.56
N VAL A 23 -10.96 0.63 4.32
CA VAL A 23 -9.96 -0.44 4.15
C VAL A 23 -9.04 -0.14 2.96
N LEU A 24 -9.62 0.23 1.81
CA LEU A 24 -8.85 0.56 0.60
C LEU A 24 -7.89 1.72 0.84
N ASN A 25 -8.36 2.78 1.50
CA ASN A 25 -7.52 3.94 1.84
C ASN A 25 -6.41 3.58 2.85
N TYR A 26 -6.71 2.73 3.83
CA TYR A 26 -5.72 2.26 4.79
C TYR A 26 -4.62 1.45 4.08
N LEU A 27 -5.00 0.48 3.25
CA LEU A 27 -4.05 -0.32 2.46
C LEU A 27 -3.21 0.57 1.54
N GLY A 28 -3.82 1.57 0.89
CA GLY A 28 -3.11 2.52 0.04
C GLY A 28 -2.03 3.31 0.81
N LYS A 29 -2.34 3.78 2.02
CA LYS A 29 -1.36 4.47 2.89
C LYS A 29 -0.29 3.51 3.39
N SER A 30 -0.70 2.31 3.82
CA SER A 30 0.23 1.29 4.32
C SER A 30 1.26 0.91 3.26
N LEU A 31 0.82 0.71 2.01
CA LEU A 31 1.69 0.43 0.88
C LEU A 31 2.70 1.58 0.66
N GLN A 32 2.24 2.83 0.68
CA GLN A 32 3.11 3.99 0.53
C GLN A 32 4.18 4.06 1.64
N PHE A 33 3.81 3.81 2.89
CA PHE A 33 4.76 3.83 4.01
C PHE A 33 5.79 2.69 3.91
N GLN A 34 5.33 1.47 3.67
CA GLN A 34 6.21 0.31 3.51
C GLN A 34 7.16 0.48 2.32
N TRP A 35 6.65 1.03 1.22
CA TRP A 35 7.46 1.35 0.04
C TRP A 35 8.56 2.37 0.35
N ALA A 36 8.21 3.45 1.04
CA ALA A 36 9.19 4.47 1.43
C ALA A 36 10.26 3.89 2.37
N ASP A 37 9.86 3.06 3.33
CA ASP A 37 10.80 2.39 4.22
C ASP A 37 11.74 1.45 3.46
N TRP A 38 11.20 0.62 2.55
CA TRP A 38 12.00 -0.26 1.70
C TRP A 38 13.03 0.51 0.85
N GLN A 39 12.62 1.64 0.24
CA GLN A 39 13.54 2.51 -0.50
C GLN A 39 14.64 3.12 0.39
N ASN A 40 14.28 3.53 1.60
CA ASN A 40 15.25 4.07 2.56
C ASN A 40 16.30 3.02 2.96
N GLN A 41 15.89 1.77 3.22
CA GLN A 41 16.82 0.69 3.54
C GLN A 41 17.74 0.36 2.35
N HIS A 42 17.24 0.42 1.11
CA HIS A 42 18.08 0.28 -0.07
C HIS A 42 19.11 1.42 -0.22
N MET A 43 18.75 2.66 0.12
CA MET A 43 19.72 3.76 0.17
C MET A 43 20.77 3.52 1.27
N HIS A 44 20.35 3.04 2.43
CA HIS A 44 21.28 2.68 3.50
C HIS A 44 22.25 1.58 3.07
N GLN A 45 21.78 0.58 2.33
CA GLN A 45 22.62 -0.50 1.79
C GLN A 45 23.74 0.04 0.87
N ARG A 46 23.44 1.07 0.06
CA ARG A 46 24.46 1.74 -0.76
C ARG A 46 25.51 2.45 0.10
N SER A 47 25.10 3.09 1.18
CA SER A 47 26.02 3.70 2.15
C SER A 47 26.93 2.66 2.81
N VAL A 48 26.36 1.53 3.26
CA VAL A 48 27.15 0.43 3.85
C VAL A 48 28.14 -0.13 2.83
N GLN A 49 27.77 -0.22 1.56
CA GLN A 49 28.68 -0.66 0.50
C GLN A 49 29.89 0.29 0.32
N GLU A 50 29.69 1.59 0.47
CA GLU A 50 30.78 2.58 0.45
C GLU A 50 31.69 2.48 1.69
N GLU A 51 31.12 2.17 2.85
CA GLU A 51 31.89 1.95 4.09
C GLU A 51 32.78 0.71 3.97
N ILE A 52 32.26 -0.39 3.40
CA ILE A 52 33.06 -1.59 3.10
C ILE A 52 34.26 -1.25 2.22
N ALA A 53 34.06 -0.41 1.19
CA ALA A 53 35.14 -0.02 0.27
C ALA A 53 36.24 0.83 0.94
N LYS A 54 35.92 1.50 2.07
CA LYS A 54 36.84 2.36 2.82
C LYS A 54 37.45 1.68 4.05
N ALA A 55 36.94 0.51 4.44
CA ALA A 55 37.42 -0.22 5.61
C ALA A 55 38.85 -0.75 5.35
N THR A 56 39.81 -0.28 6.15
CA THR A 56 41.22 -0.69 6.08
C THR A 56 41.59 -1.76 7.11
N GLU A 57 40.81 -1.89 8.18
CA GLU A 57 41.03 -2.84 9.27
C GLU A 57 40.09 -4.04 9.15
N GLN A 58 40.62 -5.26 9.30
CA GLN A 58 39.85 -6.50 9.19
C GLN A 58 38.71 -6.58 10.21
N ALA A 59 38.95 -6.15 11.45
CA ALA A 59 37.93 -6.15 12.50
C ALA A 59 36.75 -5.23 12.16
N THR A 60 37.04 -4.08 11.53
CA THR A 60 36.03 -3.13 11.04
C THR A 60 35.27 -3.72 9.85
N LEU A 61 35.98 -4.38 8.92
CA LEU A 61 35.36 -5.07 7.78
C LEU A 61 34.38 -6.16 8.24
N ASP A 62 34.77 -7.00 9.20
CA ASP A 62 33.93 -8.09 9.71
C ASP A 62 32.63 -7.56 10.34
N GLN A 63 32.70 -6.46 11.09
CA GLN A 63 31.52 -5.81 11.68
C GLN A 63 30.56 -5.25 10.61
N VAL A 64 31.12 -4.57 9.60
CA VAL A 64 30.31 -3.98 8.52
C VAL A 64 29.66 -5.08 7.66
N LEU A 65 30.34 -6.20 7.43
CA LEU A 65 29.77 -7.35 6.72
C LEU A 65 28.59 -7.98 7.46
N VAL A 66 28.67 -8.12 8.79
CA VAL A 66 27.55 -8.59 9.62
C VAL A 66 26.36 -7.62 9.54
N ALA A 67 26.61 -6.32 9.65
CA ALA A 67 25.58 -5.29 9.51
C ALA A 67 24.92 -5.32 8.12
N ARG A 68 25.70 -5.52 7.05
CA ARG A 68 25.20 -5.67 5.68
C ARG A 68 24.28 -6.88 5.55
N ALA A 69 24.64 -8.03 6.10
CA ALA A 69 23.81 -9.23 6.03
C ALA A 69 22.45 -9.04 6.75
N ALA A 70 22.46 -8.41 7.93
CA ALA A 70 21.23 -8.09 8.67
C ALA A 70 20.35 -7.07 7.90
N LEU A 71 20.97 -6.09 7.24
CA LEU A 71 20.27 -5.12 6.40
C LEU A 71 19.63 -5.79 5.16
N GLU A 72 20.34 -6.71 4.51
CA GLU A 72 19.81 -7.48 3.38
C GLU A 72 18.59 -8.31 3.76
N GLN A 73 18.61 -8.95 4.93
CA GLN A 73 17.43 -9.64 5.47
C GLN A 73 16.27 -8.67 5.69
N THR A 74 16.52 -7.51 6.31
CA THR A 74 15.49 -6.49 6.56
C THR A 74 14.86 -5.97 5.27
N ILE A 75 15.67 -5.77 4.22
CA ILE A 75 15.20 -5.34 2.90
C ILE A 75 14.27 -6.37 2.29
N GLU A 76 14.59 -7.67 2.38
CA GLU A 76 13.74 -8.72 1.83
C GLU A 76 12.42 -8.84 2.62
N GLU A 77 12.45 -8.76 3.95
CA GLU A 77 11.23 -8.75 4.77
C GLU A 77 10.32 -7.55 4.44
N LEU A 78 10.90 -6.38 4.18
CA LEU A 78 10.14 -5.20 3.75
C LEU A 78 9.57 -5.38 2.35
N ARG A 79 10.33 -5.98 1.43
CA ARG A 79 9.85 -6.31 0.08
C ARG A 79 8.64 -7.24 0.14
N GLU A 80 8.70 -8.31 0.94
CA GLU A 80 7.58 -9.24 1.11
C GLU A 80 6.34 -8.53 1.67
N LYS A 81 6.51 -7.63 2.64
CA LYS A 81 5.40 -6.81 3.20
C LYS A 81 4.78 -5.89 2.15
N VAL A 82 5.60 -5.20 1.35
CA VAL A 82 5.13 -4.35 0.24
C VAL A 82 4.31 -5.18 -0.75
N LEU A 83 4.82 -6.35 -1.17
CA LEU A 83 4.12 -7.24 -2.11
C LEU A 83 2.81 -7.78 -1.53
N ALA A 84 2.80 -8.18 -0.26
CA ALA A 84 1.59 -8.65 0.41
C ALA A 84 0.52 -7.54 0.48
N THR A 85 0.92 -6.32 0.87
CA THR A 85 0.01 -5.16 0.94
C THR A 85 -0.51 -4.76 -0.43
N HIS A 86 0.33 -4.83 -1.48
CA HIS A 86 -0.08 -4.59 -2.86
C HIS A 86 -1.16 -5.58 -3.30
N LYS A 87 -0.96 -6.88 -3.08
CA LYS A 87 -1.95 -7.93 -3.38
C LYS A 87 -3.27 -7.70 -2.64
N LEU A 88 -3.23 -7.32 -1.36
CA LEU A 88 -4.42 -6.98 -0.59
C LEU A 88 -5.13 -5.74 -1.14
N LEU A 89 -4.38 -4.69 -1.51
CA LEU A 89 -4.93 -3.48 -2.11
C LEU A 89 -5.61 -3.76 -3.45
N LEU A 90 -4.99 -4.59 -4.31
CA LEU A 90 -5.56 -4.99 -5.60
C LEU A 90 -6.85 -5.79 -5.41
N ARG A 91 -6.88 -6.71 -4.45
CA ARG A 91 -8.08 -7.46 -4.11
C ARG A 91 -9.20 -6.54 -3.65
N GLU A 92 -8.96 -5.67 -2.68
CA GLU A 92 -10.00 -4.76 -2.18
C GLU A 92 -10.43 -3.75 -3.25
N TYR A 93 -9.52 -3.32 -4.13
CA TYR A 93 -9.86 -2.50 -5.30
C TYR A 93 -10.88 -3.19 -6.19
N ASN A 94 -10.61 -4.45 -6.56
CA ASN A 94 -11.50 -5.24 -7.40
C ASN A 94 -12.84 -5.51 -6.71
N ASP A 95 -12.83 -5.86 -5.43
CA ASP A 95 -14.04 -6.13 -4.65
C ASP A 95 -14.92 -4.87 -4.54
N LEU A 96 -14.34 -3.69 -4.24
CA LEU A 96 -15.07 -2.44 -4.18
C LEU A 96 -15.58 -2.00 -5.55
N TYR A 97 -14.79 -2.18 -6.61
CA TYR A 97 -15.21 -1.89 -7.98
C TYR A 97 -16.44 -2.72 -8.39
N SER A 98 -16.38 -4.04 -8.21
CA SER A 98 -17.50 -4.94 -8.48
C SER A 98 -18.73 -4.57 -7.65
N TYR A 99 -18.52 -4.31 -6.35
CA TYR A 99 -19.60 -3.89 -5.45
C TYR A 99 -20.26 -2.57 -5.89
N MET A 100 -19.48 -1.59 -6.38
CA MET A 100 -20.01 -0.36 -6.96
C MET A 100 -20.86 -0.64 -8.20
N MET A 101 -20.44 -1.55 -9.09
CA MET A 101 -21.17 -1.90 -10.30
C MET A 101 -22.50 -2.62 -10.01
N ASP A 102 -22.55 -3.40 -8.92
CA ASP A 102 -23.74 -4.12 -8.46
C ASP A 102 -24.76 -3.24 -7.73
N LYS A 103 -24.38 -2.03 -7.30
CA LYS A 103 -25.19 -1.13 -6.48
C LYS A 103 -25.51 0.17 -7.21
N ARG A 104 -26.03 0.03 -8.44
CA ARG A 104 -26.40 1.15 -9.32
C ARG A 104 -27.44 2.08 -8.73
N ASP A 105 -28.33 1.53 -7.92
CA ASP A 105 -29.33 2.25 -7.14
C ASP A 105 -28.71 3.26 -6.15
N LEU A 106 -27.46 3.05 -5.76
CA LEU A 106 -26.73 3.89 -4.80
C LEU A 106 -25.72 4.84 -5.46
N TRP A 107 -25.67 4.95 -6.79
CA TRP A 107 -24.68 5.78 -7.50
C TRP A 107 -24.83 7.29 -7.22
N ASP A 108 -26.03 7.73 -6.85
CA ASP A 108 -26.27 9.13 -6.47
C ASP A 108 -25.87 9.44 -5.01
N SER A 109 -25.38 8.44 -4.26
CA SER A 109 -24.97 8.61 -2.86
C SER A 109 -23.61 9.31 -2.74
N PRO A 110 -23.41 10.15 -1.70
CA PRO A 110 -22.09 10.72 -1.40
C PRO A 110 -21.00 9.64 -1.22
N GLU A 111 -21.37 8.48 -0.68
CA GLU A 111 -20.45 7.38 -0.42
C GLU A 111 -19.96 6.71 -1.71
N TYR A 112 -20.80 6.63 -2.75
CA TYR A 112 -20.36 6.21 -4.07
C TYR A 112 -19.25 7.12 -4.63
N PHE A 113 -19.41 8.45 -4.53
CA PHE A 113 -18.38 9.38 -5.00
C PHE A 113 -17.09 9.28 -4.20
N LYS A 114 -17.18 9.09 -2.88
CA LYS A 114 -15.99 8.83 -2.03
C LYS A 114 -15.28 7.53 -2.43
N ALA A 115 -16.04 6.46 -2.65
CA ALA A 115 -15.51 5.18 -3.12
C ALA A 115 -14.84 5.32 -4.49
N LYS A 116 -15.44 6.06 -5.42
CA LYS A 116 -14.87 6.34 -6.75
C LYS A 116 -13.52 7.08 -6.65
N THR A 117 -13.43 8.10 -5.80
CA THR A 117 -12.18 8.81 -5.54
C THR A 117 -11.13 7.87 -4.96
N ALA A 118 -11.51 7.05 -3.95
CA ALA A 118 -10.61 6.10 -3.33
C ALA A 118 -10.09 5.03 -4.31
N LEU A 119 -10.95 4.52 -5.20
CA LEU A 119 -10.52 3.63 -6.29
C LEU A 119 -9.50 4.32 -7.21
N THR A 120 -9.71 5.59 -7.53
CA THR A 120 -8.79 6.34 -8.39
C THR A 120 -7.42 6.48 -7.74
N THR A 121 -7.37 6.82 -6.46
CA THR A 121 -6.12 6.88 -5.66
C THR A 121 -5.47 5.51 -5.51
N ALA A 122 -6.25 4.46 -5.21
CA ALA A 122 -5.74 3.10 -5.09
C ALA A 122 -5.12 2.61 -6.39
N ASN A 123 -5.74 2.87 -7.53
CA ASN A 123 -5.18 2.54 -8.85
C ASN A 123 -3.86 3.27 -9.13
N GLN A 124 -3.74 4.54 -8.68
CA GLN A 124 -2.45 5.25 -8.75
C GLN A 124 -1.39 4.58 -7.88
N ASN A 125 -1.73 4.25 -6.63
CA ASN A 125 -0.81 3.58 -5.71
C ASN A 125 -0.36 2.20 -6.22
N LEU A 126 -1.29 1.40 -6.78
CA LEU A 126 -0.98 0.10 -7.37
C LEU A 126 -0.01 0.18 -8.55
N LYS A 127 -0.03 1.29 -9.30
CA LYS A 127 0.89 1.56 -10.42
C LYS A 127 2.25 2.09 -9.96
N LEU A 128 2.26 2.96 -8.95
CA LEU A 128 3.47 3.63 -8.48
C LEU A 128 4.31 2.73 -7.55
N PHE A 129 3.66 1.98 -6.67
CA PHE A 129 4.32 1.23 -5.61
C PHE A 129 4.27 -0.26 -5.95
N ILE A 130 5.06 -0.59 -6.98
CA ILE A 130 5.51 -1.91 -7.44
C ILE A 130 4.49 -3.06 -7.54
N ALA A 131 4.33 -3.51 -8.79
CA ALA A 131 4.50 -4.91 -9.19
C ALA A 131 5.96 -5.08 -9.69
N VAL A 132 6.77 -5.85 -8.96
CA VAL A 132 8.11 -6.31 -9.37
C VAL A 132 8.15 -7.76 -8.95
N ASP A 133 7.53 -8.53 -9.82
CA ASP A 133 8.14 -9.78 -10.22
C ASP A 133 9.17 -9.41 -11.30
N ASN A 134 10.41 -9.82 -11.06
CA ASN A 134 11.42 -9.95 -12.11
C ASN A 134 10.93 -10.95 -13.16
#